data_AF-A0A948UT02-F1
#
_entry.id   AF-A0A948UT02-F1
#
_cell.length_a   1.000
_cell.length_b   1.000
_cell.length_c   1.000
_cell.angle_alpha   90.00
_cell.angle_beta   90.00
_cell.angle_gamma   90.00
#
_symmetry.space_group_name_H-M   'P 1'
#
loop_
_entity.id
_entity.type
_entity.pdbx_description
1 polymer ?
#
loop_
_entity_poly.entity_id
_entity_poly.type
_entity_poly.pdbx_seq_one_letter_code
_entity_poly.pdbx_strand_id
1 'polypeptide(L)'
;MMKVLIAIFLLLSSLSARENPFFPSDGEKEIPYTTNENKTLPDLKRATITLPSKARILESVTVKYKNLDGSVESKTIEVENTIDWHLPLFISQSYYEDSEKTQTKTKEKVKKTTTSQKAEANEKVGSIPFADFYISGKSFKINTKDKLIRNFLMTQPHRIVLDFEKDATLHAYTKINPESVFSKIRVGNHSGYYRVVLELDGYYKYKLEEVTEGYLIQLK
;
A
#
# COMPACT_ATOMS: atom_id res chain seq x y z
N MET A 1 -46.79 63.47 54.92
CA MET A 1 -45.62 63.28 54.03
C MET A 1 -44.70 62.15 54.50
N MET A 2 -44.33 62.06 55.77
CA MET A 2 -43.43 61.02 56.28
C MET A 2 -43.92 59.57 56.06
N LYS A 3 -45.22 59.30 56.23
CA LYS A 3 -45.79 57.97 55.97
C LYS A 3 -45.74 57.54 54.50
N VAL A 4 -45.83 58.51 53.57
CA VAL A 4 -45.75 58.25 52.12
C VAL A 4 -44.31 57.92 51.73
N LEU A 5 -43.33 58.63 52.30
CA LEU A 5 -41.91 58.33 52.14
C LEU A 5 -41.54 56.94 52.65
N ILE A 6 -42.07 56.53 53.81
CA ILE A 6 -41.84 55.19 54.36
C ILE A 6 -42.46 54.11 53.46
N ALA A 7 -43.65 54.33 52.92
CA ALA A 7 -44.30 53.40 52.00
C ALA A 7 -43.52 53.25 50.68
N ILE A 8 -42.97 54.34 50.15
CA ILE A 8 -42.10 54.32 48.96
C ILE A 8 -40.80 53.56 49.24
N PHE A 9 -40.20 53.77 50.41
CA PHE A 9 -38.97 53.07 50.80
C PHE A 9 -39.19 51.55 50.96
N LEU A 10 -40.35 51.14 51.49
CA LEU A 10 -40.73 49.74 51.60
C LEU A 10 -40.96 49.10 50.21
N LEU A 11 -41.57 49.85 49.28
CA LEU A 11 -41.76 49.41 47.89
C LEU A 11 -40.45 49.30 47.10
N LEU A 12 -39.45 50.12 47.41
CA LEU A 12 -38.12 50.04 46.79
C LEU A 12 -37.31 48.84 47.30
N SER A 13 -37.56 48.39 48.53
CA SER A 13 -36.88 47.21 49.10
C SER A 13 -37.32 45.86 48.50
N SER A 14 -38.44 45.82 47.76
CA SER A 14 -38.88 44.62 47.03
C SER A 14 -38.39 44.57 45.58
N LEU A 15 -37.60 45.56 45.12
CA LEU A 15 -36.85 45.50 43.86
C LEU A 15 -35.61 44.60 44.01
N SER A 16 -35.81 43.35 44.41
CA SER A 16 -34.84 42.29 44.11
C SER A 16 -34.98 42.00 42.62
N ALA A 17 -34.20 42.69 41.80
CA ALA A 17 -34.10 42.40 40.38
C ALA A 17 -33.66 40.94 40.22
N ARG A 18 -34.43 40.15 39.46
CA ARG A 18 -34.00 38.79 39.10
C ARG A 18 -32.70 38.92 38.33
N GLU A 19 -31.70 38.14 38.75
CA GLU A 19 -30.45 38.01 38.03
C GLU A 19 -30.74 37.66 36.57
N ASN A 20 -30.00 38.32 35.67
CA ASN A 20 -30.21 38.20 34.25
C ASN A 20 -30.07 36.73 33.83
N PRO A 21 -31.13 36.08 33.32
CA PRO A 21 -31.12 34.64 33.03
C PRO A 21 -30.24 34.27 31.82
N PHE A 22 -29.61 35.25 31.18
CA PHE A 22 -28.67 35.05 30.08
C PHE A 22 -27.20 35.04 30.52
N PHE A 23 -26.90 35.26 31.80
CA PHE A 23 -25.56 35.11 32.37
C PHE A 23 -25.55 34.00 33.41
N PRO A 24 -24.52 33.15 33.43
CA PRO A 24 -24.39 32.09 34.43
C PRO A 24 -24.24 32.71 35.83
N SER A 25 -24.81 32.04 36.83
CA SER A 25 -24.65 32.46 38.23
C SER A 25 -23.21 32.24 38.71
N ASP A 26 -22.76 33.00 39.71
CA ASP A 26 -21.40 32.89 40.24
C ASP A 26 -21.13 31.46 40.75
N GLY A 27 -20.31 30.70 40.01
CA GLY A 27 -19.96 29.30 40.31
C GLY A 27 -20.47 28.28 39.30
N GLU A 28 -21.34 28.68 38.36
CA GLU A 28 -21.69 27.85 37.21
C GLU A 28 -20.54 27.81 36.20
N LYS A 29 -20.11 26.60 35.84
CA LYS A 29 -19.13 26.42 34.77
C LYS A 29 -19.81 26.72 33.45
N GLU A 30 -19.28 27.67 32.68
CA GLU A 30 -19.71 27.92 31.31
C GLU A 30 -19.80 26.58 30.55
N ILE A 31 -20.95 26.32 29.94
CA ILE A 31 -21.07 25.23 28.97
C ILE A 31 -19.96 25.41 27.92
N PRO A 32 -19.12 24.40 27.68
CA PRO A 32 -18.02 24.55 26.74
C PRO A 32 -18.61 24.93 25.38
N TYR A 33 -18.24 26.12 24.90
CA TYR A 33 -18.56 26.56 23.55
C TYR A 33 -18.23 25.43 22.59
N THR A 34 -19.21 24.98 21.80
CA THR A 34 -18.98 23.97 20.77
C THR A 34 -18.08 24.62 19.73
N THR A 35 -16.77 24.44 19.86
CA THR A 35 -15.85 24.95 18.87
C THR A 35 -16.10 24.18 17.58
N ASN A 36 -16.45 24.87 16.50
CA ASN A 36 -16.57 24.30 15.16
C ASN A 36 -15.17 24.07 14.55
N GLU A 37 -14.20 23.68 15.36
CA GLU A 37 -12.90 23.32 14.84
C GLU A 37 -12.95 21.90 14.33
N ASN A 38 -12.68 21.78 13.04
CA ASN A 38 -12.48 20.51 12.39
C ASN A 38 -11.22 19.84 12.95
N LYS A 39 -11.39 18.85 13.82
CA LYS A 39 -10.31 18.06 14.43
C LYS A 39 -9.89 16.85 13.58
N THR A 40 -10.09 16.89 12.26
CA THR A 40 -9.61 15.82 11.38
C THR A 40 -8.09 15.83 11.32
N LEU A 41 -7.48 14.67 11.60
CA LEU A 41 -6.06 14.46 11.39
C LEU A 41 -5.77 14.38 9.88
N PRO A 42 -4.62 14.88 9.42
CA PRO A 42 -4.22 14.74 8.02
C PRO A 42 -3.88 13.29 7.68
N ASP A 43 -4.07 12.92 6.40
CA ASP A 43 -3.74 11.60 5.90
C ASP A 43 -2.24 11.28 5.99
N LEU A 44 -1.93 10.02 6.27
CA LEU A 44 -0.54 9.55 6.40
C LEU A 44 0.13 9.43 5.03
N LYS A 45 0.96 10.41 4.67
CA LYS A 45 1.78 10.35 3.44
C LYS A 45 2.98 9.42 3.59
N ARG A 46 3.86 9.73 4.56
CA ARG A 46 5.06 8.95 4.88
C ARG A 46 5.53 9.29 6.30
N ALA A 47 5.79 8.27 7.09
CA ALA A 47 6.52 8.38 8.36
C ALA A 47 7.85 7.64 8.25
N THR A 48 8.85 8.12 8.99
CA THR A 48 10.20 7.57 8.98
C THR A 48 10.60 7.12 10.37
N ILE A 49 11.23 5.95 10.47
CA ILE A 49 11.71 5.37 11.72
C ILE A 49 13.20 5.06 11.56
N THR A 50 14.03 5.60 12.45
CA THR A 50 15.47 5.29 12.50
C THR A 50 15.74 4.25 13.58
N LEU A 51 16.63 3.33 13.29
CA LEU A 51 17.00 2.26 14.22
C LEU A 51 18.28 2.62 14.99
N PRO A 52 18.45 2.10 16.22
CA PRO A 52 19.67 2.32 16.99
C PRO A 52 20.86 1.59 16.36
N SER A 53 22.08 2.06 16.65
CA SER A 53 23.32 1.55 16.05
C SER A 53 23.66 0.08 16.32
N LYS A 54 22.91 -0.57 17.21
CA LYS A 54 23.05 -1.98 17.55
C LYS A 54 22.04 -2.88 16.85
N ALA A 55 21.06 -2.33 16.13
CA ALA A 55 20.03 -3.12 15.46
C ALA A 55 20.64 -3.90 14.29
N ARG A 56 20.44 -5.22 14.25
CA ARG A 56 20.99 -6.12 13.22
C ARG A 56 19.94 -7.01 12.59
N ILE A 57 18.94 -7.39 13.36
CA ILE A 57 17.84 -8.23 12.94
C ILE A 57 16.57 -7.46 13.26
N LEU A 58 15.72 -7.28 12.27
CA LEU A 58 14.32 -6.94 12.48
C LEU A 58 13.63 -8.27 12.82
N GLU A 59 12.86 -8.30 13.90
CA GLU A 59 12.14 -9.51 14.34
C GLU A 59 10.64 -9.41 14.04
N SER A 60 10.05 -8.23 14.28
CA SER A 60 8.64 -7.98 14.00
C SER A 60 8.35 -6.50 13.83
N VAL A 61 7.20 -6.20 13.22
CA VAL A 61 6.63 -4.87 13.08
C VAL A 61 5.24 -4.87 13.69
N THR A 62 5.04 -4.03 14.71
CA THR A 62 3.73 -3.84 15.36
C THR A 62 3.16 -2.46 15.00
N VAL A 63 1.99 -2.45 14.37
CA VAL A 63 1.23 -1.25 14.09
C VAL A 63 0.09 -1.13 15.09
N LYS A 64 0.06 -0.03 15.84
CA LYS A 64 -1.06 0.32 16.72
C LYS A 64 -2.00 1.29 16.00
N TYR A 65 -3.29 1.03 16.07
CA TYR A 65 -4.32 1.84 15.44
C TYR A 65 -5.51 2.03 16.36
N LYS A 66 -6.29 3.08 16.08
CA LYS A 66 -7.55 3.36 16.75
C LYS A 66 -8.70 2.97 15.83
N ASN A 67 -9.60 2.15 16.33
CA ASN A 67 -10.80 1.72 15.63
C ASN A 67 -11.84 2.85 15.55
N LEU A 68 -12.88 2.67 14.72
CA LEU A 68 -13.96 3.64 14.57
C LEU A 68 -14.72 3.89 15.88
N ASP A 69 -14.76 2.88 16.76
CA ASP A 69 -15.34 2.95 18.10
C ASP A 69 -14.43 3.67 19.13
N GLY A 70 -13.23 4.06 18.74
CA GLY A 70 -12.24 4.71 19.59
C GLY A 70 -11.36 3.76 20.41
N SER A 71 -11.58 2.44 20.33
CA SER A 71 -10.70 1.43 20.96
C SER A 71 -9.33 1.40 20.29
N VAL A 72 -8.29 1.03 21.04
CA VAL A 72 -6.91 0.93 20.53
C VAL A 72 -6.54 -0.54 20.39
N GLU A 73 -6.15 -0.93 19.18
CA GLU A 73 -5.76 -2.29 18.84
C GLU A 73 -4.37 -2.30 18.19
N SER A 74 -3.74 -3.48 18.16
CA SER A 74 -2.41 -3.66 17.58
C SER A 74 -2.37 -4.87 16.65
N LYS A 75 -1.71 -4.72 15.50
CA LYS A 75 -1.42 -5.82 14.57
C LYS A 75 0.08 -5.99 14.44
N THR A 76 0.55 -7.22 14.63
CA THR A 76 1.97 -7.58 14.53
C THR A 76 2.21 -8.47 13.32
N ILE A 77 3.30 -8.21 12.61
CA ILE A 77 3.81 -9.02 11.51
C ILE A 77 5.23 -9.44 11.89
N GLU A 78 5.50 -10.74 11.87
CA GLU A 78 6.84 -11.29 12.09
C GLU A 78 7.66 -11.13 10.81
N VAL A 79 8.86 -10.59 10.94
CA VAL A 79 9.79 -10.35 9.84
C VAL A 79 11.16 -10.72 10.37
N GLU A 80 11.75 -11.83 9.93
CA GLU A 80 13.05 -12.32 10.45
C GLU A 80 14.21 -11.94 9.51
N ASN A 81 14.38 -10.64 9.28
CA ASN A 81 15.31 -10.15 8.27
C ASN A 81 16.50 -9.41 8.90
N THR A 82 17.69 -9.58 8.32
CA THR A 82 18.85 -8.74 8.65
C THR A 82 18.65 -7.32 8.13
N ILE A 83 19.09 -6.33 8.89
CA ILE A 83 18.90 -4.90 8.60
C ILE A 83 20.21 -4.11 8.73
N ASP A 84 20.31 -3.05 7.92
CA ASP A 84 21.31 -2.00 8.12
C ASP A 84 20.65 -0.84 8.87
N TRP A 85 21.10 -0.59 10.10
CA TRP A 85 20.56 0.45 10.97
C TRP A 85 20.89 1.88 10.50
N HIS A 86 21.87 2.05 9.59
CA HIS A 86 22.15 3.36 8.99
C HIS A 86 21.06 3.79 8.01
N LEU A 87 20.20 2.86 7.58
CA LEU A 87 19.10 3.12 6.67
C LEU A 87 17.78 3.33 7.44
N PRO A 88 17.01 4.37 7.12
CA PRO A 88 15.71 4.59 7.74
C PRO A 88 14.65 3.62 7.19
N LEU A 89 13.73 3.22 8.06
CA LEU A 89 12.51 2.51 7.68
C LEU A 89 11.40 3.52 7.35
N PHE A 90 10.58 3.21 6.35
CA PHE A 90 9.46 4.04 5.95
C PHE A 90 8.12 3.34 6.18
N ILE A 91 7.16 4.05 6.76
CA ILE A 91 5.76 3.65 6.81
C ILE A 91 5.01 4.59 5.86
N SER A 92 4.43 4.03 4.79
CA SER A 92 3.62 4.78 3.85
C SER A 92 2.31 4.06 3.63
N GLN A 93 1.22 4.82 3.52
CA GLN A 93 -0.07 4.30 3.09
C GLN A 93 -0.19 4.53 1.58
N SER A 94 -0.04 3.48 0.77
CA SER A 94 -0.37 3.57 -0.65
C SER A 94 -1.88 3.52 -0.78
N TYR A 95 -2.51 4.66 -1.09
CA TYR A 95 -3.85 4.65 -1.66
C TYR A 95 -3.72 4.07 -3.06
N TYR A 96 -4.28 2.89 -3.28
CA TYR A 96 -4.46 2.37 -4.63
C TYR A 96 -5.57 3.23 -5.27
N GLU A 97 -5.20 4.31 -5.96
CA GLU A 97 -6.11 5.01 -6.84
C GLU A 97 -6.34 4.15 -8.09
N ASP A 98 -7.35 3.30 -7.98
CA ASP A 98 -7.87 2.51 -9.08
C ASP A 98 -8.73 3.43 -9.98
N SER A 99 -8.08 4.33 -10.73
CA SER A 99 -8.73 4.96 -11.88
C SER A 99 -8.68 4.01 -13.07
N GLU A 100 -9.53 2.98 -13.02
CA GLU A 100 -10.56 2.68 -14.03
C GLU A 100 -10.98 1.19 -14.00
N LYS A 101 -12.12 0.99 -13.32
CA LYS A 101 -13.27 0.19 -13.75
C LYS A 101 -13.11 -1.33 -13.91
N THR A 102 -13.64 -2.02 -12.89
CA THR A 102 -14.95 -2.71 -12.96
C THR A 102 -14.94 -4.24 -12.83
N GLN A 103 -15.61 -4.65 -11.74
CA GLN A 103 -16.32 -5.91 -11.45
C GLN A 103 -15.48 -7.16 -11.14
N THR A 104 -15.87 -8.07 -10.24
CA THR A 104 -16.76 -8.16 -9.07
C THR A 104 -16.53 -9.61 -8.61
N LYS A 105 -16.18 -9.81 -7.33
CA LYS A 105 -16.52 -10.91 -6.40
C LYS A 105 -16.84 -12.29 -7.05
N THR A 106 -16.36 -13.44 -6.56
CA THR A 106 -16.66 -13.97 -5.23
C THR A 106 -15.97 -15.33 -4.99
N LYS A 107 -15.67 -15.63 -3.71
CA LYS A 107 -15.57 -16.93 -3.00
C LYS A 107 -14.22 -17.65 -2.90
N GLU A 108 -13.55 -17.35 -1.79
CA GLU A 108 -13.10 -18.28 -0.74
C GLU A 108 -13.09 -19.80 -1.03
N LYS A 109 -11.92 -20.43 -0.86
CA LYS A 109 -11.72 -21.43 0.20
C LYS A 109 -10.23 -21.71 0.46
N VAL A 110 -9.74 -21.18 1.57
CA VAL A 110 -8.99 -21.86 2.64
C VAL A 110 -8.60 -23.32 2.37
N LYS A 111 -7.29 -23.66 2.35
CA LYS A 111 -6.54 -24.19 3.51
C LYS A 111 -5.10 -24.62 3.15
N LYS A 112 -4.16 -24.03 3.90
CA LYS A 112 -2.97 -24.62 4.56
C LYS A 112 -1.96 -25.48 3.78
N THR A 113 -0.74 -24.93 3.75
CA THR A 113 0.48 -25.47 4.37
C THR A 113 1.06 -26.76 3.77
N THR A 114 2.30 -26.67 3.26
CA THR A 114 3.46 -27.35 3.87
C THR A 114 4.76 -26.80 3.26
N THR A 115 5.55 -26.17 4.12
CA THR A 115 6.98 -25.91 3.96
C THR A 115 7.73 -27.25 3.90
N SER A 116 8.54 -27.50 2.87
CA SER A 116 9.78 -28.31 2.92
C SER A 116 10.52 -28.29 1.57
N GLN A 117 11.59 -27.49 1.55
CA GLN A 117 12.86 -27.63 0.82
C GLN A 117 12.99 -28.56 -0.41
N LYS A 118 13.53 -27.96 -1.48
CA LYS A 118 14.56 -28.51 -2.39
C LYS A 118 14.12 -29.24 -3.68
N ALA A 119 13.71 -28.43 -4.64
CA ALA A 119 14.32 -28.35 -5.98
C ALA A 119 13.87 -27.00 -6.57
N GLU A 120 14.76 -26.27 -7.24
CA GLU A 120 14.36 -25.15 -8.11
C GLU A 120 13.58 -25.74 -9.29
N ALA A 121 12.34 -26.15 -9.02
CA ALA A 121 11.40 -26.54 -10.04
C ALA A 121 11.03 -25.24 -10.76
N ASN A 122 11.47 -25.12 -12.01
CA ASN A 122 11.03 -24.07 -12.91
C ASN A 122 9.50 -24.07 -12.94
N GLU A 123 8.87 -23.16 -12.20
CA GLU A 123 7.43 -23.07 -12.13
C GLU A 123 6.95 -22.48 -13.44
N LYS A 124 6.20 -23.26 -14.22
CA LYS A 124 5.57 -22.77 -15.44
C LYS A 124 4.46 -21.80 -15.07
N VAL A 125 4.72 -20.51 -15.22
CA VAL A 125 3.79 -19.44 -14.84
C VAL A 125 2.77 -19.12 -15.93
N GLY A 126 3.12 -19.41 -17.18
CA GLY A 126 2.32 -19.01 -18.33
C GLY A 126 2.76 -19.64 -19.63
N SER A 127 1.88 -19.57 -20.62
CA SER A 127 2.11 -20.04 -21.97
C SER A 127 1.30 -19.20 -22.95
N ILE A 128 1.90 -18.91 -24.09
CA ILE A 128 1.27 -18.42 -25.31
C ILE A 128 1.62 -19.40 -26.44
N PRO A 129 0.92 -19.39 -27.59
CA PRO A 129 1.07 -20.43 -28.62
C PRO A 129 2.50 -20.68 -29.12
N PHE A 130 3.41 -19.72 -28.96
CA PHE A 130 4.78 -19.77 -29.43
C PHE A 130 5.83 -19.47 -28.35
N ALA A 131 5.43 -19.26 -27.10
CA ALA A 131 6.37 -19.06 -26.00
C ALA A 131 5.84 -19.58 -24.65
N ASP A 132 6.71 -20.22 -23.88
CA ASP A 132 6.44 -20.66 -22.52
C ASP A 132 7.26 -19.86 -21.51
N PHE A 133 6.66 -19.53 -20.36
CA PHE A 133 7.27 -18.71 -19.33
C PHE A 133 7.48 -19.52 -18.05
N TYR A 134 8.69 -19.43 -17.51
CA TYR A 134 9.08 -20.11 -16.28
C TYR A 134 9.75 -19.15 -15.31
N ILE A 135 9.42 -19.29 -14.03
CA ILE A 135 10.07 -18.57 -12.93
C ILE A 135 10.79 -19.57 -12.03
N SER A 136 12.01 -19.20 -11.65
CA SER A 136 12.76 -19.85 -10.57
C SER A 136 13.46 -18.77 -9.75
N GLY A 137 12.82 -18.34 -8.65
CA GLY A 137 13.33 -17.27 -7.79
C GLY A 137 13.61 -15.96 -8.54
N LYS A 138 14.89 -15.60 -8.67
CA LYS A 138 15.37 -14.40 -9.38
C LYS A 138 15.66 -14.63 -10.88
N SER A 139 15.33 -15.81 -11.39
CA SER A 139 15.54 -16.21 -12.77
C SER A 139 14.22 -16.33 -13.51
N PHE A 140 14.18 -15.80 -14.73
CA PHE A 140 13.04 -15.91 -15.64
C PHE A 140 13.48 -16.53 -16.95
N LYS A 141 12.90 -17.66 -17.32
CA LYS A 141 13.20 -18.35 -18.57
C LYS A 141 12.03 -18.21 -19.54
N ILE A 142 12.36 -17.86 -20.78
CA ILE A 142 11.42 -17.79 -21.90
C ILE A 142 11.82 -18.85 -22.90
N ASN A 143 11.00 -19.89 -23.00
CA ASN A 143 11.14 -20.89 -24.03
C ASN A 143 10.42 -20.40 -25.28
N THR A 144 11.17 -19.89 -26.26
CA THR A 144 10.65 -19.46 -27.57
C THR A 144 11.66 -19.78 -28.67
N LYS A 145 11.17 -19.96 -29.90
CA LYS A 145 12.00 -20.08 -31.11
C LYS A 145 12.21 -18.73 -31.80
N ASP A 146 11.48 -17.70 -31.37
CA ASP A 146 11.46 -16.41 -32.01
C ASP A 146 12.70 -15.58 -31.60
N LYS A 147 13.23 -14.80 -32.54
CA LYS A 147 14.47 -14.04 -32.34
C LYS A 147 14.21 -12.81 -31.49
N LEU A 148 15.06 -12.54 -30.50
CA LEU A 148 15.02 -11.31 -29.73
C LEU A 148 15.57 -10.14 -30.55
N ILE A 149 14.75 -9.12 -30.78
CA ILE A 149 15.11 -7.90 -31.52
C ILE A 149 15.79 -6.91 -30.58
N ARG A 150 15.19 -6.69 -29.40
CA ARG A 150 15.70 -5.74 -28.41
C ARG A 150 15.27 -6.09 -26.99
N ASN A 151 16.07 -5.66 -26.03
CA ASN A 151 15.76 -5.71 -24.62
C ASN A 151 16.19 -4.39 -23.94
N PHE A 152 15.41 -3.92 -22.98
CA PHE A 152 15.77 -2.74 -22.18
C PHE A 152 15.04 -2.73 -20.83
N LEU A 153 15.62 -2.00 -19.87
CA LEU A 153 15.03 -1.72 -18.57
C LEU A 153 14.30 -0.37 -18.61
N MET A 154 13.13 -0.30 -17.99
CA MET A 154 12.45 0.96 -17.68
C MET A 154 12.40 1.14 -16.17
N THR A 155 12.57 2.37 -15.68
CA THR A 155 12.73 2.66 -14.26
C THR A 155 11.44 3.08 -13.55
N GLN A 156 10.38 3.45 -14.29
CA GLN A 156 9.09 3.89 -13.74
C GLN A 156 7.89 3.41 -14.60
N PRO A 157 7.13 2.39 -14.15
CA PRO A 157 7.49 1.40 -13.13
C PRO A 157 8.73 0.59 -13.53
N HIS A 158 9.36 -0.06 -12.56
CA HIS A 158 10.58 -0.85 -12.80
C HIS A 158 10.24 -2.14 -13.56
N ARG A 159 10.60 -2.21 -14.84
CA ARG A 159 10.21 -3.33 -15.72
C ARG A 159 11.24 -3.64 -16.79
N ILE A 160 11.38 -4.92 -17.13
CA ILE A 160 12.19 -5.40 -18.25
C ILE A 160 11.26 -5.58 -19.45
N VAL A 161 11.67 -5.05 -20.60
CA VAL A 161 10.93 -5.17 -21.85
C VAL A 161 11.77 -5.96 -22.85
N LEU A 162 11.14 -6.93 -23.50
CA LEU A 162 11.74 -7.84 -24.48
C LEU A 162 10.86 -7.87 -25.71
N ASP A 163 11.42 -7.59 -26.88
CA ASP A 163 10.68 -7.65 -28.14
C ASP A 163 11.21 -8.79 -29.01
N PHE A 164 10.31 -9.67 -29.43
CA PHE A 164 10.60 -10.87 -30.20
C PHE A 164 9.98 -10.80 -31.58
N GLU A 165 10.77 -11.07 -32.61
CA GLU A 165 10.39 -11.01 -34.02
C GLU A 165 9.35 -12.07 -34.35
N LYS A 166 8.13 -11.62 -34.69
CA LYS A 166 7.03 -12.50 -35.09
C LYS A 166 5.93 -11.70 -35.76
N ASP A 167 5.49 -12.21 -36.92
CA ASP A 167 4.26 -11.75 -37.55
C ASP A 167 3.11 -12.70 -37.20
N ALA A 168 2.56 -12.52 -36.00
CA ALA A 168 1.42 -13.29 -35.50
C ALA A 168 0.54 -12.44 -34.60
N THR A 169 -0.75 -12.74 -34.61
CA THR A 169 -1.75 -12.08 -33.78
C THR A 169 -2.10 -12.96 -32.57
N LEU A 170 -1.71 -12.53 -31.36
CA LEU A 170 -2.22 -13.09 -30.09
C LEU A 170 -3.20 -12.16 -29.36
N HIS A 171 -4.10 -12.71 -28.56
CA HIS A 171 -4.80 -11.91 -27.56
C HIS A 171 -3.85 -11.48 -26.45
N ALA A 172 -3.94 -10.24 -26.00
CA ALA A 172 -3.07 -9.72 -24.94
C ALA A 172 -3.08 -10.67 -23.74
N TYR A 173 -1.90 -11.14 -23.35
CA TYR A 173 -1.72 -12.02 -22.21
C TYR A 173 -1.28 -11.19 -21.01
N THR A 174 -1.86 -11.42 -19.84
CA THR A 174 -1.41 -10.81 -18.59
C THR A 174 -1.52 -11.84 -17.48
N LYS A 175 -0.43 -11.98 -16.73
CA LYS A 175 -0.34 -12.86 -15.58
C LYS A 175 0.23 -12.04 -14.42
N ILE A 176 -0.44 -12.11 -13.27
CA ILE A 176 -0.08 -11.38 -12.06
C ILE A 176 0.41 -12.40 -11.03
N ASN A 177 1.61 -12.17 -10.50
CA ASN A 177 2.30 -13.03 -9.53
C ASN A 177 2.85 -12.15 -8.41
N PRO A 178 2.01 -11.64 -7.48
CA PRO A 178 2.42 -10.62 -6.51
C PRO A 178 3.46 -11.12 -5.51
N GLU A 179 3.59 -12.43 -5.33
CA GLU A 179 4.58 -13.07 -4.45
C GLU A 179 5.93 -13.32 -5.14
N SER A 180 6.02 -13.11 -6.46
CA SER A 180 7.24 -13.27 -7.24
C SER A 180 7.95 -11.94 -7.47
N VAL A 181 9.28 -11.99 -7.56
CA VAL A 181 10.10 -10.85 -7.99
C VAL A 181 9.65 -10.34 -9.36
N PHE A 182 9.16 -11.24 -10.21
CA PHE A 182 8.47 -10.90 -11.46
C PHE A 182 6.97 -10.73 -11.19
N SER A 183 6.60 -9.58 -10.64
CA SER A 183 5.26 -9.28 -10.10
C SER A 183 4.14 -9.35 -11.15
N LYS A 184 4.46 -9.03 -12.41
CA LYS A 184 3.52 -9.12 -13.54
C LYS A 184 4.24 -9.45 -14.84
N ILE A 185 3.67 -10.37 -15.61
CA ILE A 185 4.11 -10.71 -16.96
C ILE A 185 3.01 -10.26 -17.91
N ARG A 186 3.33 -9.43 -18.90
CA ARG A 186 2.40 -9.00 -19.95
C ARG A 186 2.98 -9.32 -21.31
N VAL A 187 2.14 -9.82 -22.22
CA VAL A 187 2.50 -10.00 -23.61
C VAL A 187 1.52 -9.23 -24.49
N GLY A 188 2.03 -8.39 -25.36
CA GLY A 188 1.24 -7.61 -26.32
C GLY A 188 1.79 -7.73 -27.74
N ASN A 189 0.90 -7.60 -28.73
CA ASN A 189 1.32 -7.52 -30.13
C ASN A 189 1.74 -6.11 -30.50
N HIS A 190 2.70 -6.06 -31.41
CA HIS A 190 3.05 -4.89 -32.18
C HIS A 190 3.21 -5.31 -33.66
N SER A 191 3.42 -4.35 -34.55
CA SER A 191 3.65 -4.65 -35.96
C SER A 191 5.02 -5.32 -36.14
N GLY A 192 5.04 -6.59 -36.53
CA GLY A 192 6.24 -7.39 -36.80
C GLY A 192 6.93 -8.00 -35.57
N TYR A 193 6.43 -7.77 -34.36
CA TYR A 193 6.97 -8.37 -33.14
C TYR A 193 5.93 -8.45 -32.03
N TYR A 194 6.15 -9.34 -31.06
CA TYR A 194 5.43 -9.31 -29.79
C TYR A 194 6.36 -8.84 -28.68
N ARG A 195 5.78 -8.15 -27.70
CA ARG A 195 6.50 -7.57 -26.56
C ARG A 195 6.14 -8.32 -25.29
N VAL A 196 7.14 -8.85 -24.61
CA VAL A 196 7.04 -9.37 -23.25
C VAL A 196 7.52 -8.29 -22.28
N VAL A 197 6.67 -7.93 -21.32
CA VAL A 197 6.97 -6.98 -20.25
C VAL A 197 6.95 -7.71 -18.92
N LEU A 198 8.06 -7.64 -18.20
CA LEU A 198 8.22 -8.18 -16.85
C LEU A 198 8.26 -7.00 -15.88
N GLU A 199 7.17 -6.78 -15.16
CA GLU A 199 7.12 -5.85 -14.03
C GLU A 199 7.84 -6.49 -12.84
N LEU A 200 8.71 -5.72 -12.18
CA LEU A 200 9.51 -6.17 -11.06
C LEU A 200 8.97 -5.61 -9.75
N ASP A 201 9.14 -6.33 -8.66
CA ASP A 201 8.75 -5.88 -7.30
C ASP A 201 9.69 -4.81 -6.72
N GLY A 202 10.86 -4.60 -7.34
CA GLY A 202 11.90 -3.70 -6.86
C GLY A 202 12.91 -3.31 -7.94
N TYR A 203 13.95 -2.58 -7.52
CA TYR A 203 15.03 -2.12 -8.40
C TYR A 203 16.11 -3.18 -8.52
N TYR A 204 16.22 -3.79 -9.70
CA TYR A 204 17.21 -4.80 -10.02
C TYR A 204 17.99 -4.45 -11.27
N LYS A 205 19.24 -4.89 -11.34
CA LYS A 205 19.91 -5.02 -12.62
C LYS A 205 19.58 -6.40 -13.19
N TYR A 206 19.60 -6.56 -14.50
CA TYR A 206 19.41 -7.88 -15.12
C TYR A 206 20.58 -8.24 -16.02
N LYS A 207 20.84 -9.54 -16.11
CA LYS A 207 21.67 -10.15 -17.14
C LYS A 207 20.76 -11.01 -18.01
N LEU A 208 20.90 -10.88 -19.32
CA LEU A 208 20.19 -11.70 -20.31
C LEU A 208 21.20 -12.63 -20.98
N GLU A 209 20.86 -13.91 -21.07
CA GLU A 209 21.64 -14.96 -21.72
C GLU A 209 20.76 -15.73 -22.69
N GLU A 210 21.26 -16.01 -23.89
CA GLU A 210 20.61 -16.90 -24.84
C GLU A 210 20.96 -18.36 -24.47
N VAL A 211 19.94 -19.22 -24.43
CA VAL A 211 20.05 -20.63 -24.06
C VAL A 211 19.46 -21.49 -25.18
N THR A 212 19.74 -22.80 -25.18
CA THR A 212 19.30 -23.74 -26.23
C THR A 212 17.79 -23.66 -26.53
N GLU A 213 16.98 -23.34 -25.53
CA GLU A 213 15.54 -23.17 -25.64
C GLU A 213 15.13 -21.73 -25.31
N GLY A 214 15.66 -20.74 -26.03
CA GLY A 214 15.24 -19.34 -25.91
C GLY A 214 16.15 -18.50 -25.02
N TYR A 215 15.61 -17.87 -23.98
CA TYR A 215 16.33 -16.81 -23.25
C TYR A 215 16.16 -16.94 -21.73
N LEU A 216 17.24 -16.65 -21.00
CA LEU A 216 17.29 -16.64 -19.56
C LEU A 216 17.64 -15.24 -19.04
N ILE A 217 16.83 -14.75 -18.11
CA ILE A 217 17.04 -13.49 -17.42
C ILE A 217 17.37 -13.80 -15.97
N GLN A 218 18.47 -13.22 -15.48
CA GLN A 218 18.89 -13.32 -14.08
C GLN A 218 18.94 -11.92 -13.47
N LEU A 219 18.21 -11.73 -12.37
CA LEU A 219 18.22 -10.48 -11.61
C LEU A 219 19.39 -10.45 -10.62
N LYS A 220 20.05 -9.30 -10.53
CA LYS A 220 21.15 -9.00 -9.61
C LYS A 220 20.75 -7.92 -8.63
#